data_AF-A0A534SMZ9-F1
#
_entry.id   AF-A0A534SMZ9-F1
#
_cell.length_a   1.000
_cell.length_b   1.000
_cell.length_c   1.000
_cell.angle_alpha   90.00
_cell.angle_beta   90.00
_cell.angle_gamma   90.00
#
_symmetry.space_group_name_H-M   'P 1'
#
loop_
_entity.id
_entity.type
_entity.pdbx_description
1 polymer ?
#
loop_
_entity_poly.entity_id
_entity_poly.type
_entity_poly.pdbx_seq_one_letter_code
_entity_poly.pdbx_strand_id
1 'polypeptide(L)'
;MGFCSSSSSAQEKVIVGHSARAALSIGHLLYGIERGFYRDEGIDLVYVSLRADLGIKALLSGDIDLFKFPVPLWHERDGGRYIGTGHVVITRDPDEDWVNVGCYRVMVHDRNSMGMNISPGKHGRMHRQKYFDRGKACPRGRLFRR
;
A
#
# COMPACT_ATOMS: atom_id res chain seq x y z
N MET A 1 -48.44 14.63 -8.74
CA MET A 1 -47.47 13.53 -8.50
C MET A 1 -46.38 13.63 -9.56
N GLY A 2 -45.29 14.33 -9.25
CA GLY A 2 -44.14 14.44 -10.15
C GLY A 2 -43.19 13.28 -9.93
N PHE A 3 -42.96 12.48 -10.97
CA PHE A 3 -41.94 11.43 -10.96
C PHE A 3 -40.56 12.10 -10.91
N CYS A 4 -39.88 11.97 -9.78
CA CYS A 4 -38.45 12.26 -9.66
C CYS A 4 -37.68 11.07 -10.27
N SER A 5 -37.31 11.17 -11.55
CA SER A 5 -36.36 10.23 -12.15
C SER A 5 -34.96 10.61 -11.66
N SER A 6 -34.49 10.02 -10.56
CA SER A 6 -33.08 10.05 -10.21
C SER A 6 -32.33 9.11 -11.17
N SER A 7 -31.83 9.65 -12.28
CA SER A 7 -30.80 8.95 -13.06
C SER A 7 -29.57 8.82 -12.16
N SER A 8 -29.27 7.62 -11.65
CA SER A 8 -27.98 7.39 -11.02
C SER A 8 -26.92 7.49 -12.12
N SER A 9 -26.20 8.61 -12.16
CA SER A 9 -24.98 8.70 -12.96
C SER A 9 -24.05 7.59 -12.47
N ALA A 10 -23.53 6.79 -13.41
CA ALA A 10 -22.53 5.78 -13.08
C ALA A 10 -21.30 6.51 -12.53
N GLN A 11 -21.05 6.37 -11.23
CA GLN A 11 -19.90 7.00 -10.58
C GLN A 11 -18.64 6.19 -10.86
N GLU A 12 -17.54 6.88 -11.15
CA GLU A 12 -16.22 6.24 -11.25
C GLU A 12 -15.75 5.87 -9.85
N LYS A 13 -15.50 4.58 -9.62
CA LYS A 13 -15.00 4.11 -8.33
C LYS A 13 -13.49 4.21 -8.28
N VAL A 14 -12.97 5.01 -7.35
CA VAL A 14 -11.53 5.18 -7.13
C VAL A 14 -11.19 4.66 -5.74
N ILE A 15 -10.18 3.79 -5.64
CA ILE A 15 -9.73 3.27 -4.34
C ILE A 15 -8.36 3.90 -4.03
N VAL A 16 -8.18 4.43 -2.81
CA VAL A 16 -6.88 4.92 -2.32
C VAL A 16 -6.48 4.18 -1.04
N GLY A 17 -5.25 3.65 -1.02
CA GLY A 17 -4.66 2.96 0.12
C GLY A 17 -3.53 3.77 0.76
N HIS A 18 -3.46 3.76 2.09
CA HIS A 18 -2.35 4.38 2.82
C HIS A 18 -1.92 3.54 4.03
N SER A 19 -0.67 3.70 4.48
CA SER A 19 -0.21 3.15 5.76
C SER A 19 0.60 4.16 6.56
N ALA A 20 -0.09 5.09 7.22
CA ALA A 20 0.54 5.98 8.20
C ALA A 20 -0.49 6.42 9.23
N ARG A 21 -0.11 6.38 10.52
CA ARG A 21 -1.02 6.73 11.63
C ARG A 21 -1.30 8.25 11.73
N ALA A 22 -0.50 9.09 11.08
CA ALA A 22 -0.70 10.52 11.01
C ALA A 22 0.08 11.10 9.82
N ALA A 23 -0.57 11.23 8.67
CA ALA A 23 -0.07 12.08 7.59
C ALA A 23 -1.09 13.21 7.43
N LEU A 24 -0.67 14.46 7.67
CA LEU A 24 -1.50 15.65 7.48
C LEU A 24 -2.09 15.73 6.06
N SER A 25 -1.46 15.08 5.08
CA SER A 25 -1.94 15.01 3.71
C SER A 25 -3.27 14.27 3.56
N ILE A 26 -3.61 13.33 4.47
CA ILE A 26 -4.83 12.53 4.31
C ILE A 26 -6.09 13.21 4.85
N GLY A 27 -5.93 14.20 5.73
CA GLY A 27 -7.06 14.95 6.30
C GLY A 27 -7.91 15.59 5.21
N HIS A 28 -7.27 16.09 4.14
CA HIS A 28 -7.95 16.70 3.00
C HIS A 28 -8.79 15.68 2.21
N LEU A 29 -8.30 14.44 2.03
CA LEU A 29 -9.04 13.37 1.35
C LEU A 29 -10.25 12.94 2.18
N LEU A 30 -10.07 12.71 3.49
CA LEU A 30 -11.15 12.34 4.40
C LEU A 30 -12.21 13.44 4.47
N TYR A 31 -11.78 14.70 4.60
CA TYR A 31 -12.67 15.86 4.57
C TYR A 31 -13.45 15.92 3.26
N GLY A 32 -12.79 15.74 2.11
CA GLY A 32 -13.46 15.75 0.81
C GLY A 32 -14.48 14.61 0.64
N ILE A 33 -14.19 13.42 1.19
CA ILE A 33 -15.14 12.30 1.23
C ILE A 33 -16.36 12.67 2.09
N GLU A 34 -16.13 13.18 3.30
CA GLU A 34 -17.21 13.58 4.23
C GLU A 34 -18.07 14.71 3.67
N ARG A 35 -17.47 15.65 2.93
CA ARG A 35 -18.17 16.79 2.33
C ARG A 35 -18.82 16.48 0.98
N GLY A 36 -18.58 15.30 0.41
CA GLY A 36 -19.16 14.88 -0.85
C GLY A 36 -18.47 15.43 -2.11
N PHE A 37 -17.35 16.14 -1.98
CA PHE A 37 -16.66 16.78 -3.12
C PHE A 37 -16.37 15.81 -4.27
N TYR A 38 -15.96 14.58 -3.95
CA TYR A 38 -15.69 13.57 -4.96
C TYR A 38 -16.98 13.08 -5.63
N ARG A 39 -18.07 12.93 -4.87
CA ARG A 39 -19.35 12.47 -5.42
C ARG A 39 -19.98 13.50 -6.35
N ASP A 40 -19.79 14.77 -6.05
CA ASP A 40 -20.24 15.89 -6.90
C ASP A 40 -19.52 15.86 -8.26
N GLU A 41 -18.26 15.43 -8.29
CA GLU A 41 -17.48 15.16 -9.51
C GLU A 41 -17.76 13.76 -10.12
N GLY A 42 -18.75 13.03 -9.60
CA GLY A 42 -19.09 11.69 -10.08
C GLY A 42 -18.12 10.59 -9.66
N ILE A 43 -17.30 10.80 -8.63
CA ILE A 43 -16.30 9.85 -8.13
C ILE A 43 -16.73 9.26 -6.78
N ASP A 44 -16.82 7.93 -6.72
CA ASP A 44 -16.95 7.19 -5.46
C ASP A 44 -15.56 6.84 -4.91
N LEU A 45 -15.03 7.73 -4.07
CA LEU A 45 -13.71 7.56 -3.47
C LEU A 45 -13.77 6.67 -2.23
N VAL A 46 -13.17 5.48 -2.32
CA VAL A 46 -13.03 4.53 -1.21
C VAL A 46 -11.63 4.61 -0.61
N TYR A 47 -11.56 4.95 0.67
CA TYR A 47 -10.30 5.01 1.41
C TYR A 47 -10.09 3.79 2.31
N VAL A 48 -8.94 3.12 2.15
CA VAL A 48 -8.57 1.93 2.94
C VAL A 48 -7.29 2.19 3.74
N SER A 49 -7.40 2.09 5.07
CA SER A 49 -6.29 2.21 6.00
C SER A 49 -5.89 0.85 6.57
N LEU A 50 -4.61 0.52 6.50
CA LEU A 50 -4.05 -0.66 7.18
C LEU A 50 -3.48 -0.26 8.54
N ARG A 51 -4.04 -0.86 9.59
CA ARG A 51 -3.54 -0.74 10.97
C ARG A 51 -2.28 -1.60 11.14
N ALA A 52 -1.14 -0.95 11.35
CA ALA A 52 0.17 -1.61 11.43
C ALA A 52 0.27 -2.64 12.58
N ASP A 53 -0.55 -2.51 13.62
CA ASP A 53 -0.64 -3.43 14.75
C ASP A 53 -1.14 -4.83 14.37
N LEU A 54 -2.02 -4.94 13.38
CA LEU A 54 -2.45 -6.24 12.83
C LEU A 54 -1.30 -6.94 12.09
N GLY A 55 -0.48 -6.17 11.36
CA GLY A 55 0.72 -6.69 10.68
C GLY A 55 1.75 -7.23 11.65
N ILE A 56 1.99 -6.51 12.75
CA ILE A 56 2.93 -6.94 13.80
C ILE A 56 2.43 -8.20 14.51
N LYS A 57 1.14 -8.29 14.86
CA LYS A 57 0.58 -9.50 15.50
C LYS A 57 0.67 -10.73 14.60
N ALA A 58 0.36 -10.60 13.31
CA ALA A 58 0.47 -11.70 12.36
C ALA A 58 1.93 -12.21 12.26
N LEU A 59 2.91 -11.30 12.16
CA LEU A 59 4.33 -11.63 12.14
C LEU A 59 4.81 -12.35 13.42
N LEU A 60 4.33 -11.91 14.59
CA LEU A 60 4.71 -12.53 15.88
C LEU A 60 4.09 -13.91 16.10
N SER A 61 2.91 -14.17 15.53
CA SER A 61 2.20 -15.45 15.66
C SER A 61 2.72 -16.56 14.74
N GLY A 62 3.53 -16.23 13.73
CA GLY A 62 3.97 -17.17 12.69
C GLY A 62 2.88 -17.56 11.68
N ASP A 63 1.61 -17.27 11.97
CA ASP A 63 0.48 -17.51 11.06
C ASP A 63 0.28 -16.34 10.09
N ILE A 64 1.25 -16.18 9.17
CA ILE A 64 1.20 -15.13 8.16
C ILE A 64 0.24 -15.55 7.03
N ASP A 65 -0.79 -14.75 6.84
CA ASP A 65 -1.69 -14.81 5.70
C ASP A 65 -1.97 -13.40 5.18
N LEU A 66 -1.39 -13.07 4.02
CA LEU A 66 -1.51 -11.77 3.38
C LEU A 66 -2.93 -11.46 2.92
N PHE A 67 -3.78 -12.47 2.69
CA PHE A 67 -5.16 -12.30 2.29
C PHE A 67 -6.10 -11.96 3.46
N LYS A 68 -5.63 -12.09 4.70
CA LYS A 68 -6.35 -11.58 5.89
C LYS A 68 -6.35 -10.04 5.94
N PHE A 69 -5.45 -9.39 5.20
CA PHE A 69 -5.43 -7.94 5.06
C PHE A 69 -6.24 -7.50 3.82
N PRO A 70 -6.80 -6.28 3.81
CA PRO A 70 -7.32 -5.66 2.60
C PRO A 70 -6.28 -5.63 1.47
N VAL A 71 -6.43 -6.53 0.50
CA VAL A 71 -5.60 -6.63 -0.71
C VAL A 71 -6.47 -6.46 -1.96
N PRO A 72 -6.88 -5.23 -2.27
CA PRO A 72 -7.77 -4.97 -3.39
C PRO A 72 -7.05 -5.19 -4.73
N LEU A 73 -7.84 -5.54 -5.73
CA LEU A 73 -7.51 -5.32 -7.13
C LEU A 73 -7.90 -3.87 -7.43
N TRP A 74 -6.93 -2.99 -7.68
CA TRP A 74 -7.19 -1.54 -7.75
C TRP A 74 -7.84 -1.15 -9.06
N HIS A 75 -7.40 -1.77 -10.15
CA HIS A 75 -7.95 -1.57 -11.49
C HIS A 75 -8.25 -2.91 -12.14
N GLU A 76 -9.25 -2.92 -13.03
CA GLU A 76 -9.68 -4.12 -13.76
C GLU A 76 -8.54 -4.82 -14.52
N ARG A 77 -7.55 -4.04 -14.98
CA ARG A 77 -6.39 -4.52 -15.75
C ARG A 77 -5.12 -4.72 -14.93
N ASP A 78 -5.20 -4.64 -13.61
CA ASP A 78 -4.04 -4.94 -12.76
C ASP A 78 -3.66 -6.41 -12.90
N GLY A 79 -2.35 -6.71 -13.02
CA GLY A 79 -1.85 -8.09 -13.09
C GLY A 79 -2.01 -8.89 -11.78
N GLY A 80 -2.51 -8.27 -10.71
CA GLY A 80 -2.71 -8.90 -9.41
C GLY A 80 -3.14 -7.91 -8.33
N ARG A 81 -3.37 -8.43 -7.11
CA ARG A 81 -3.78 -7.63 -5.96
C ARG A 81 -2.58 -6.91 -5.35
N TYR A 82 -2.73 -5.63 -5.03
CA TYR A 82 -1.66 -4.85 -4.41
C TYR A 82 -2.00 -4.51 -2.96
N ILE A 83 -1.19 -5.02 -2.03
CA ILE A 83 -1.28 -4.67 -0.61
C ILE A 83 -0.63 -3.31 -0.34
N GLY A 84 0.29 -2.90 -1.21
CA GLY A 84 1.12 -1.72 -0.99
C GLY A 84 1.08 -0.76 -2.17
N THR A 85 0.31 0.33 -2.02
CA THR A 85 0.15 1.39 -3.02
C THR A 85 0.56 2.78 -2.51
N GLY A 86 0.42 3.02 -1.20
CA GLY A 86 0.83 4.27 -0.51
C GLY A 86 1.52 3.97 0.83
N HIS A 87 2.45 3.03 0.82
CA HIS A 87 3.12 2.54 2.03
C HIS A 87 4.60 2.91 2.05
N VAL A 88 5.14 2.99 3.25
CA VAL A 88 6.55 3.26 3.48
C VAL A 88 7.34 1.96 3.51
N VAL A 89 8.24 1.79 2.54
CA VAL A 89 9.23 0.72 2.49
C VAL A 89 10.56 1.25 3.00
N ILE A 90 11.09 0.59 4.03
CA ILE A 90 12.37 0.92 4.63
C ILE A 90 13.40 -0.13 4.19
N THR A 91 14.48 0.32 3.55
CA THR A 91 15.60 -0.53 3.13
C THR A 91 16.90 0.03 3.67
N ARG A 92 17.83 -0.83 4.08
CA ARG A 92 19.15 -0.44 4.60
C ARG A 92 20.24 -0.83 3.60
N ASP A 93 21.23 0.02 3.43
CA ASP A 93 22.38 -0.30 2.58
C ASP A 93 23.28 -1.32 3.31
N PRO A 94 23.70 -2.42 2.66
CA PRO A 94 24.53 -3.44 3.30
C PRO A 94 26.00 -3.00 3.52
N ASP A 95 26.45 -1.91 2.91
CA ASP A 95 27.85 -1.47 2.92
C ASP A 95 28.06 -0.22 3.76
N GLU A 96 27.18 0.76 3.57
CA GLU A 96 27.32 2.11 4.14
C GLU A 96 26.34 2.37 5.29
N ASP A 97 25.53 1.37 5.66
CA ASP A 97 24.58 1.34 6.79
C ASP A 97 23.51 2.46 6.81
N TRP A 98 23.36 3.23 5.74
CA TRP A 98 22.31 4.23 5.63
C TRP A 98 20.95 3.65 5.24
N VAL A 99 19.88 4.40 5.50
CA VAL A 99 18.50 3.95 5.34
C VAL A 99 17.81 4.74 4.23
N ASN A 100 17.15 4.02 3.33
CA ASN A 100 16.22 4.57 2.36
C ASN A 100 14.78 4.35 2.85
N VAL A 101 13.95 5.37 2.62
CA VAL A 101 12.52 5.38 2.92
C VAL A 101 11.80 5.72 1.61
N GLY A 102 11.16 4.73 1.00
CA GLY A 102 10.54 4.87 -0.31
C GLY A 102 9.12 4.32 -0.37
N CYS A 103 8.36 4.74 -1.38
CA CYS A 103 7.05 4.15 -1.70
C CYS A 103 7.18 3.38 -3.00
N TYR A 104 6.90 2.07 -2.96
CA TYR A 104 7.01 1.17 -4.10
C TYR A 104 5.70 0.40 -4.31
N ARG A 105 5.49 -0.20 -5.47
CA ARG A 105 4.30 -1.05 -5.70
C ARG A 105 4.58 -2.46 -5.19
N VAL A 106 3.71 -2.99 -4.34
CA VAL A 106 3.84 -4.35 -3.78
C VAL A 106 2.62 -5.20 -4.12
N MET A 107 2.84 -6.18 -4.98
CA MET A 107 1.83 -7.13 -5.45
C MET A 107 1.91 -8.42 -4.63
N VAL A 108 0.77 -8.93 -4.19
CA VAL A 108 0.69 -10.22 -3.49
C VAL A 108 0.66 -11.33 -4.53
N HIS A 109 1.47 -12.38 -4.32
CA HIS A 109 1.50 -13.57 -5.17
C HIS A 109 0.76 -14.73 -4.53
N ASP A 110 0.97 -14.96 -3.23
CA ASP A 110 0.32 -16.03 -2.47
C ASP A 110 0.15 -15.65 -0.98
N ARG A 111 -0.14 -16.64 -0.13
CA ARG A 111 -0.41 -16.46 1.31
C ARG A 111 0.72 -15.72 2.04
N ASN A 112 1.98 -15.93 1.67
CA ASN A 112 3.13 -15.39 2.40
C ASN A 112 4.20 -14.74 1.50
N SER A 113 3.98 -14.70 0.18
CA SER A 113 4.90 -14.11 -0.79
C SER A 113 4.30 -12.91 -1.53
N MET A 114 5.17 -11.93 -1.79
CA MET A 114 4.82 -10.68 -2.45
C MET A 114 5.99 -10.17 -3.29
N GLY A 115 5.68 -9.65 -4.47
CA GLY A 115 6.62 -9.02 -5.39
C GLY A 115 6.65 -7.50 -5.18
N MET A 116 7.83 -6.91 -5.25
CA MET A 116 8.01 -5.46 -5.13
C MET A 116 8.65 -4.91 -6.39
N ASN A 117 7.92 -4.04 -7.09
CA ASN A 117 8.44 -3.34 -8.25
C ASN A 117 9.10 -2.03 -7.80
N ILE A 118 10.42 -1.98 -7.96
CA ILE A 118 11.23 -0.79 -7.70
C ILE A 118 11.86 -0.37 -9.03
N SER A 119 11.50 0.82 -9.50
CA SER A 119 12.00 1.38 -10.75
C SER A 119 13.54 1.50 -10.73
N PRO A 120 14.20 1.40 -11.90
CA PRO A 120 15.61 1.73 -12.04
C PRO A 120 15.95 3.10 -11.44
N GLY A 121 17.13 3.22 -10.84
CA GLY A 121 17.63 4.47 -10.24
C GLY A 121 17.11 4.80 -8.83
N LYS A 122 16.15 4.05 -8.27
CA LYS A 122 15.72 4.26 -6.87
C LYS A 122 16.68 3.59 -5.89
N HIS A 123 16.96 4.27 -4.78
CA HIS A 123 17.84 3.80 -3.71
C HIS A 123 17.48 2.39 -3.19
N GLY A 124 16.19 2.11 -2.98
CA GLY A 124 15.75 0.77 -2.58
C GLY A 124 16.11 -0.35 -3.57
N ARG A 125 16.20 -0.04 -4.87
CA ARG A 125 16.66 -1.02 -5.88
C ARG A 125 18.16 -1.25 -5.77
N MET A 126 18.96 -0.19 -5.56
CA MET A 126 20.40 -0.31 -5.35
C MET A 126 20.70 -1.17 -4.11
N HIS A 127 20.03 -0.91 -2.99
CA HIS A 127 20.18 -1.71 -1.78
C HIS A 127 19.84 -3.18 -2.06
N ARG A 128 18.67 -3.45 -2.66
CA ARG A 128 18.25 -4.81 -3.03
C ARG A 128 19.27 -5.52 -3.92
N GLN A 129 19.80 -4.82 -4.92
CA GLN A 129 20.78 -5.38 -5.85
C GLN A 129 22.06 -5.78 -5.12
N LYS A 130 22.62 -4.90 -4.27
CA LYS A 130 23.80 -5.21 -3.45
C LYS A 130 23.64 -6.48 -2.59
N TYR A 131 22.44 -6.74 -2.06
CA TYR A 131 22.14 -7.99 -1.35
C TYR A 131 22.08 -9.20 -2.29
N PHE A 132 21.39 -9.07 -3.42
CA PHE A 132 21.21 -10.17 -4.38
C PHE A 132 22.54 -10.59 -5.02
N ASP A 133 23.42 -9.63 -5.31
CA ASP A 133 24.77 -9.90 -5.83
C ASP A 133 25.62 -10.73 -4.85
N ARG A 134 25.24 -10.77 -3.56
CA ARG A 134 25.88 -11.57 -2.51
C ARG A 134 25.16 -12.89 -2.22
N GLY A 135 24.13 -13.22 -2.99
CA GLY A 135 23.24 -14.34 -2.69
C GLY A 135 22.48 -14.18 -1.37
N LYS A 136 22.36 -12.95 -0.84
CA LYS A 136 21.67 -12.66 0.42
C LYS A 136 20.29 -12.08 0.15
N ALA A 137 19.33 -12.41 1.00
CA ALA A 137 18.04 -11.73 1.01
C ALA A 137 18.20 -10.30 1.53
N CYS A 138 17.62 -9.32 0.82
CA CYS A 138 17.53 -7.95 1.32
C CYS A 138 16.56 -7.92 2.53
N PRO A 139 17.03 -7.59 3.74
CA PRO A 139 16.18 -7.57 4.92
C PRO A 139 15.16 -6.43 4.80
N ARG A 140 13.89 -6.80 4.67
CA ARG A 140 12.76 -5.88 4.74
C ARG A 140 12.38 -5.74 6.22
N GLY A 141 12.87 -4.68 6.88
CA GLY A 141 12.53 -4.35 8.26
C GLY A 141 12.87 -5.43 9.31
N ARG A 142 14.10 -5.42 9.82
CA ARG A 142 14.42 -6.10 11.09
C ARG A 142 13.88 -5.20 12.22
N LEU A 143 12.77 -5.57 12.86
CA LEU A 143 12.36 -4.96 14.13
C LEU A 143 13.49 -5.24 15.12
N PHE A 144 14.14 -4.19 15.63
CA PHE A 144 15.16 -4.30 16.66
C PHE A 144 14.57 -5.02 17.87
N ARG A 145 15.00 -6.27 18.13
CA ARG A 145 14.95 -6.82 19.48
C ARG A 145 16.07 -6.14 20.27
N ARG A 146 15.71 -5.36 21.29
CA ARG A 146 16.58 -5.19 22.44
C ARG A 146 16.56 -6.48 23.26
#